data_AF-A0A1R4HZ14-F1
#
_entry.id   AF-A0A1R4HZ14-F1
#
_cell.length_a   1.000
_cell.length_b   1.000
_cell.length_c   1.000
_cell.angle_alpha   90.00
_cell.angle_beta   90.00
_cell.angle_gamma   90.00
#
_symmetry.space_group_name_H-M   'P 1'
#
loop_
_entity.id
_entity.type
_entity.pdbx_description
1 polymer ?
#
loop_
_entity_poly.entity_id
_entity_poly.type
_entity_poly.pdbx_seq_one_letter_code
_entity_poly.pdbx_strand_id
1 'polypeptide(L)'
;MERQSHATEQLRLIRALYPALAERYDAGSGSMPTPRAEFDAWLDREAGALHAGAAFGAIGDAAVTERFEAAFRAAHRVAALFGASVPEPEAFAAAGVDLLHLGTLLAAQPELTPVPTPYGLGAARWRSAFAAAALAHPAVLADGPGATPLVFGAEAERGFSELDSIPESAIAIPSVVQRDRTGATLRWTLRLVPAGSTPSVLGLGFAHGPHVSLPEMLMLQLMRITGGDEPVDTGTFTWLAGTVEGGRLAARHVYDAGEQVIRITCREIGNQGPHLGARPPLA
;
A
#
# COMPACT_ATOMS: atom_id res chain seq x y z
N MET A 1 1.73 6.11 44.50
CA MET A 1 2.90 5.22 44.51
C MET A 1 2.63 3.88 43.78
N GLU A 2 1.39 3.39 43.70
CA GLU A 2 1.06 2.11 43.04
C GLU A 2 1.19 2.10 41.49
N ARG A 3 1.10 3.26 40.81
CA ARG A 3 1.07 3.31 39.34
C ARG A 3 2.41 3.02 38.65
N GLN A 4 3.55 3.26 39.32
CA GLN A 4 4.89 2.95 38.80
C GLN A 4 5.20 1.44 38.88
N SER A 5 4.53 0.71 39.77
CA SER A 5 4.76 -0.72 39.99
C SER A 5 4.35 -1.57 38.78
N HIS A 6 3.17 -1.29 38.21
CA HIS A 6 2.60 -2.09 37.13
C HIS A 6 3.36 -1.98 35.79
N ALA A 7 3.80 -0.77 35.42
CA ALA A 7 4.59 -0.57 34.20
C ALA A 7 5.97 -1.25 34.31
N THR A 8 6.57 -1.19 35.50
CA THR A 8 7.84 -1.87 35.79
C THR A 8 7.69 -3.40 35.74
N GLU A 9 6.57 -3.93 36.22
CA GLU A 9 6.25 -5.36 36.14
C GLU A 9 5.97 -5.83 34.71
N GLN A 10 5.22 -5.07 33.91
CA GLN A 10 5.00 -5.39 32.50
C GLN A 10 6.31 -5.39 31.71
N LEU A 11 7.18 -4.40 31.92
CA LEU A 11 8.48 -4.34 31.25
C LEU A 11 9.39 -5.51 31.68
N ARG A 12 9.30 -5.94 32.94
CA ARG A 12 10.01 -7.12 33.46
C ARG A 12 9.50 -8.41 32.81
N LEU A 13 8.18 -8.52 32.61
CA LEU A 13 7.56 -9.65 31.92
C LEU A 13 7.98 -9.69 30.44
N ILE A 14 7.99 -8.55 29.74
CA ILE A 14 8.44 -8.46 28.34
C ILE A 14 9.92 -8.80 28.20
N ARG A 15 10.78 -8.30 29.10
CA ARG A 15 12.19 -8.68 29.16
C ARG A 15 12.40 -10.18 29.38
N ALA A 16 11.49 -10.84 30.10
CA ALA A 16 11.56 -12.27 30.36
C ALA A 16 11.02 -13.12 29.19
N LEU A 17 9.96 -12.68 28.51
CA LEU A 17 9.30 -13.45 27.45
C LEU A 17 9.87 -13.17 26.05
N TYR A 18 10.33 -11.94 25.81
CA TYR A 18 10.75 -11.45 24.48
C TYR A 18 12.02 -10.58 24.59
N PRO A 19 13.18 -11.17 24.90
CA PRO A 19 14.42 -10.43 25.19
C PRO A 19 14.89 -9.52 24.05
N ALA A 20 14.77 -9.97 22.79
CA ALA A 20 15.13 -9.15 21.63
C ALA A 20 14.23 -7.91 21.45
N LEU A 21 12.97 -7.99 21.87
CA LEU A 21 12.04 -6.86 21.82
C LEU A 21 12.39 -5.81 22.90
N ALA A 22 12.83 -6.27 24.06
CA ALA A 22 13.28 -5.39 25.13
C ALA A 22 14.58 -4.65 24.79
N GLU A 23 15.52 -5.29 24.08
CA GLU A 23 16.73 -4.63 23.59
C GLU A 23 16.41 -3.49 22.61
N ARG A 24 15.42 -3.67 21.73
CA ARG A 24 14.94 -2.62 20.82
C ARG A 24 14.27 -1.46 21.57
N TYR A 25 13.52 -1.75 22.64
CA TYR A 25 12.96 -0.74 23.52
C TYR A 25 14.05 0.07 24.24
N ASP A 26 15.04 -0.62 24.81
CA ASP A 26 16.14 0.00 25.55
C ASP A 26 17.04 0.86 24.62
N ALA A 27 17.19 0.46 23.34
CA ALA A 27 17.91 1.23 22.34
C ALA A 27 17.18 2.54 21.91
N GLY A 28 15.85 2.58 22.01
CA GLY A 28 15.02 3.73 21.59
C GLY A 28 14.60 4.70 22.71
N SER A 29 14.77 4.32 23.98
CA SER A 29 14.17 5.01 25.14
C SER A 29 15.10 5.99 25.88
N GLY A 30 16.14 6.48 25.20
CA GLY A 30 17.00 7.55 25.70
C GLY A 30 16.24 8.88 25.86
N SER A 31 15.56 9.05 27.00
CA SER A 31 14.82 10.23 27.47
C SER A 31 13.37 10.40 26.97
N MET A 32 12.41 9.70 27.58
CA MET A 32 11.01 10.15 27.67
C MET A 32 10.43 9.92 29.07
N PRO A 33 9.80 10.93 29.72
CA PRO A 33 8.89 10.72 30.83
C PRO A 33 7.53 10.23 30.28
N THR A 34 7.07 9.07 30.76
CA THR A 34 5.99 8.25 30.20
C THR A 34 4.58 8.86 30.23
N PRO A 35 3.72 8.42 29.30
CA PRO A 35 2.42 7.90 29.67
C PRO A 35 2.16 6.51 29.06
N ARG A 36 1.71 5.57 29.89
CA ARG A 36 1.33 4.17 29.58
C ARG A 36 0.66 3.94 28.22
N ALA A 37 -0.11 4.89 27.71
CA ALA A 37 -0.73 4.82 26.39
C ALA A 37 0.27 4.78 25.22
N GLU A 38 1.41 5.47 25.31
CA GLU A 38 2.47 5.41 24.28
C GLU A 38 3.21 4.07 24.31
N PHE A 39 3.39 3.52 25.52
CA PHE A 39 3.97 2.19 25.70
C PHE A 39 3.02 1.09 25.23
N ASP A 40 1.72 1.18 25.58
CA ASP A 40 0.70 0.26 25.12
C ASP A 40 0.54 0.36 23.58
N ALA A 41 0.56 1.57 23.00
CA ALA A 41 0.53 1.74 21.55
C ALA A 41 1.82 1.30 20.83
N TRP A 42 2.96 1.32 21.52
CA TRP A 42 4.21 0.73 21.02
C TRP A 42 4.16 -0.80 21.10
N LEU A 43 3.66 -1.34 22.21
CA LEU A 43 3.47 -2.78 22.40
C LEU A 43 2.48 -3.37 21.42
N ASP A 44 1.33 -2.74 21.21
CA ASP A 44 0.32 -3.19 20.24
C ASP A 44 0.91 -3.20 18.83
N ARG A 45 1.75 -2.21 18.50
CA ARG A 45 2.44 -2.11 17.20
C ARG A 45 3.48 -3.21 17.02
N GLU A 46 4.29 -3.48 18.04
CA GLU A 46 5.34 -4.50 17.97
C GLU A 46 4.77 -5.92 18.10
N ALA A 47 3.72 -6.13 18.90
CA ALA A 47 2.98 -7.38 18.98
C ALA A 47 2.27 -7.69 17.66
N GLY A 48 1.64 -6.68 17.03
CA GLY A 48 1.11 -6.80 15.67
C GLY A 48 2.18 -7.21 14.67
N ALA A 49 3.37 -6.58 14.73
CA ALA A 49 4.49 -6.95 13.86
C ALA A 49 4.99 -8.39 14.10
N LEU A 50 5.05 -8.85 15.35
CA LEU A 50 5.42 -10.24 15.69
C LEU A 50 4.36 -11.25 15.25
N HIS A 51 3.07 -10.92 15.36
CA HIS A 51 1.98 -11.79 14.91
C HIS A 51 1.90 -11.86 13.39
N ALA A 52 2.08 -10.75 12.67
CA ALA A 52 2.17 -10.75 11.21
C ALA A 52 3.28 -11.70 10.69
N GLY A 53 4.40 -11.82 11.39
CA GLY A 53 5.47 -12.79 11.08
C GLY A 53 5.02 -14.25 11.25
N ALA A 54 4.08 -14.54 12.15
CA ALA A 54 3.53 -15.89 12.34
C ALA A 54 2.64 -16.32 11.17
N ALA A 55 1.86 -15.39 10.58
CA ALA A 55 1.05 -15.67 9.39
C ALA A 55 1.90 -16.09 8.18
N PHE A 56 3.07 -15.48 8.01
CA PHE A 56 4.01 -15.79 6.95
C PHE A 56 4.93 -16.97 7.28
N GLY A 57 4.88 -17.50 8.50
CA GLY A 57 5.70 -18.64 8.93
C GLY A 57 5.51 -19.90 8.06
N ALA A 58 4.38 -20.01 7.37
CA ALA A 58 4.11 -21.10 6.43
C ALA A 58 4.89 -21.02 5.10
N ILE A 59 5.44 -19.85 4.74
CA ILE A 59 6.14 -19.61 3.46
C ILE A 59 7.50 -20.34 3.42
N GLY A 60 8.10 -20.64 4.57
CA GLY A 60 9.31 -21.45 4.69
C GLY A 60 10.61 -20.81 4.19
N ASP A 61 10.54 -19.72 3.44
CA ASP A 61 11.68 -18.92 2.96
C ASP A 61 11.76 -17.59 3.72
N ALA A 62 12.85 -17.39 4.47
CA ALA A 62 13.07 -16.21 5.29
C ALA A 62 13.16 -14.90 4.49
N ALA A 63 13.73 -14.93 3.28
CA ALA A 63 13.86 -13.73 2.45
C ALA A 63 12.50 -13.30 1.88
N VAL A 64 11.64 -14.28 1.55
CA VAL A 64 10.26 -14.01 1.11
C VAL A 64 9.43 -13.47 2.26
N THR A 65 9.55 -14.04 3.46
CA THR A 65 8.90 -13.53 4.67
C THR A 65 9.32 -12.09 4.96
N GLU A 66 10.62 -11.77 4.90
CA GLU A 66 11.12 -10.40 5.10
C GLU A 66 10.51 -9.41 4.10
N ARG A 67 10.32 -9.81 2.83
CA ARG A 67 9.66 -8.97 1.81
C ARG A 67 8.19 -8.71 2.13
N PHE A 68 7.45 -9.70 2.61
CA PHE A 68 6.08 -9.49 3.08
C PHE A 68 6.03 -8.54 4.27
N GLU A 69 6.87 -8.76 5.28
CA GLU A 69 6.90 -7.90 6.45
C GLU A 69 7.30 -6.46 6.09
N ALA A 70 8.27 -6.29 5.20
CA ALA A 70 8.68 -4.97 4.71
C ALA A 70 7.52 -4.26 3.99
N ALA A 71 6.79 -4.99 3.14
CA ALA A 71 5.62 -4.47 2.45
C ALA A 71 4.51 -4.07 3.43
N PHE A 72 4.19 -4.90 4.42
CA PHE A 72 3.19 -4.57 5.44
C PHE A 72 3.62 -3.38 6.30
N ARG A 73 4.90 -3.32 6.72
CA ARG A 73 5.44 -2.15 7.44
C ARG A 73 5.30 -0.86 6.62
N ALA A 74 5.57 -0.90 5.32
CA ALA A 74 5.34 0.23 4.43
C ALA A 74 3.85 0.58 4.32
N ALA A 75 2.99 -0.42 4.13
CA ALA A 75 1.55 -0.23 4.06
C ALA A 75 0.97 0.40 5.34
N HIS A 76 1.45 0.02 6.52
CA HIS A 76 1.04 0.64 7.79
C HIS A 76 1.45 2.11 7.86
N ARG A 77 2.66 2.48 7.40
CA ARG A 77 3.07 3.90 7.33
C ARG A 77 2.14 4.69 6.43
N VAL A 78 1.80 4.13 5.27
CA VAL A 78 0.89 4.76 4.30
C VAL A 78 -0.54 4.88 4.87
N ALA A 79 -1.07 3.81 5.48
CA ALA A 79 -2.41 3.81 6.06
C ALA A 79 -2.59 4.85 7.17
N ALA A 80 -1.52 5.12 7.94
CA ALA A 80 -1.51 6.18 8.93
C ALA A 80 -1.73 7.57 8.31
N LEU A 81 -1.24 7.83 7.09
CA LEU A 81 -1.40 9.13 6.41
C LEU A 81 -2.86 9.46 6.09
N PHE A 82 -3.72 8.45 5.94
CA PHE A 82 -5.15 8.62 5.71
C PHE A 82 -6.02 8.09 6.86
N GLY A 83 -5.42 7.86 8.04
CA GLY A 83 -6.14 7.53 9.27
C GLY A 83 -6.85 6.17 9.27
N ALA A 84 -6.34 5.20 8.50
CA ALA A 84 -6.80 3.81 8.52
C ALA A 84 -5.76 2.89 9.17
N SER A 85 -6.16 1.64 9.43
CA SER A 85 -5.23 0.56 9.77
C SER A 85 -5.27 -0.47 8.64
N VAL A 86 -4.11 -1.02 8.30
CA VAL A 86 -4.02 -2.18 7.40
C VAL A 86 -4.51 -3.39 8.18
N PRO A 87 -5.35 -4.27 7.60
CA PRO A 87 -5.67 -5.55 8.21
C PRO A 87 -4.43 -6.41 8.42
N GLU A 88 -4.41 -7.22 9.47
CA GLU A 88 -3.34 -8.19 9.68
C GLU A 88 -3.33 -9.25 8.57
N PRO A 89 -2.17 -9.87 8.24
CA PRO A 89 -2.07 -10.91 7.22
C PRO A 89 -3.07 -12.06 7.40
N GLU A 90 -3.37 -12.46 8.64
CA GLU A 90 -4.34 -13.51 8.97
C GLU A 90 -5.76 -13.13 8.56
N ALA A 91 -6.11 -11.84 8.59
CA ALA A 91 -7.42 -11.38 8.14
C ALA A 91 -7.56 -11.57 6.62
N PHE A 92 -6.48 -11.33 5.86
CA PHE A 92 -6.45 -11.62 4.42
C PHE A 92 -6.56 -13.13 4.15
N ALA A 93 -5.83 -13.95 4.91
CA ALA A 93 -5.92 -15.41 4.80
C ALA A 93 -7.35 -15.91 5.11
N ALA A 94 -7.98 -15.40 6.18
CA ALA A 94 -9.35 -15.73 6.55
C ALA A 94 -10.39 -15.25 5.51
N ALA A 95 -10.10 -14.17 4.78
CA ALA A 95 -10.91 -13.70 3.67
C ALA A 95 -10.74 -14.55 2.39
N GLY A 96 -9.74 -15.44 2.35
CA GLY A 96 -9.49 -16.37 1.24
C GLY A 96 -8.21 -16.09 0.43
N VAL A 97 -7.32 -15.20 0.88
CA VAL A 97 -6.02 -14.99 0.23
C VAL A 97 -5.10 -16.19 0.51
N ASP A 98 -4.59 -16.82 -0.54
CA ASP A 98 -3.60 -17.90 -0.42
C ASP A 98 -2.19 -17.32 -0.25
N LEU A 99 -1.81 -17.03 1.01
CA LEU A 99 -0.50 -16.46 1.34
C LEU A 99 0.69 -17.35 0.93
N LEU A 100 0.51 -18.68 0.91
CA LEU A 100 1.56 -19.60 0.48
C LEU A 100 1.78 -19.52 -1.03
N HIS A 101 0.69 -19.44 -1.80
CA HIS A 101 0.77 -19.20 -3.24
C HIS A 101 1.41 -17.85 -3.54
N LEU A 102 1.02 -16.78 -2.84
CA LEU A 102 1.68 -15.47 -2.98
C LEU A 102 3.18 -15.56 -2.64
N GLY A 103 3.56 -16.26 -1.58
CA GLY A 103 4.96 -16.52 -1.24
C GLY A 103 5.74 -17.22 -2.35
N THR A 104 5.12 -18.24 -2.96
CA THR A 104 5.72 -18.96 -4.09
C THR A 104 5.94 -18.06 -5.30
N LEU A 105 4.95 -17.23 -5.66
CA LEU A 105 5.08 -16.27 -6.75
C LEU A 105 6.14 -15.20 -6.46
N LEU A 106 6.17 -14.70 -5.22
CA LEU A 106 7.12 -13.68 -4.79
C LEU A 106 8.57 -14.21 -4.83
N ALA A 107 8.78 -15.47 -4.46
CA ALA A 107 10.07 -16.15 -4.57
C ALA A 107 10.53 -16.28 -6.04
N ALA A 108 9.60 -16.61 -6.94
CA ALA A 108 9.88 -16.80 -8.36
C ALA A 108 10.09 -15.49 -9.14
N GLN A 109 9.48 -14.39 -8.70
CA GLN A 109 9.46 -13.10 -9.39
C GLN A 109 9.92 -11.97 -8.45
N PRO A 110 11.23 -11.66 -8.41
CA PRO A 110 11.80 -10.67 -7.50
C PRO A 110 11.30 -9.23 -7.73
N GLU A 111 10.76 -8.95 -8.92
CA GLU A 111 10.18 -7.65 -9.29
C GLU A 111 8.80 -7.38 -8.69
N LEU A 112 8.16 -8.39 -8.08
CA LEU A 112 6.85 -8.25 -7.46
C LEU A 112 6.95 -7.67 -6.04
N THR A 113 5.97 -6.85 -5.68
CA THR A 113 5.79 -6.32 -4.34
C THR A 113 4.39 -6.69 -3.83
N PRO A 114 4.24 -7.22 -2.60
CA PRO A 114 2.95 -7.35 -1.96
C PRO A 114 2.33 -5.96 -1.69
N VAL A 115 1.09 -5.74 -2.11
CA VAL A 115 0.42 -4.43 -1.95
C VAL A 115 -0.93 -4.62 -1.24
N PRO A 116 -0.99 -4.49 0.10
CA PRO A 116 -2.23 -4.39 0.84
C PRO A 116 -2.94 -3.07 0.46
N THR A 117 -4.09 -3.14 -0.18
CA THR A 117 -4.70 -1.99 -0.86
C THR A 117 -6.11 -1.71 -0.34
N PRO A 118 -6.42 -0.48 0.12
CA PRO A 118 -7.78 -0.07 0.44
C PRO A 118 -8.51 0.47 -0.79
N TYR A 119 -9.74 0.02 -0.98
CA TYR A 119 -10.70 0.55 -1.96
C TYR A 119 -11.80 1.33 -1.25
N GLY A 120 -12.33 2.36 -1.92
CA GLY A 120 -13.38 3.24 -1.39
C GLY A 120 -12.86 4.36 -0.48
N LEU A 121 -11.59 4.75 -0.63
CA LEU A 121 -10.97 5.82 0.16
C LEU A 121 -11.43 7.21 -0.28
N GLY A 122 -11.65 7.42 -1.58
CA GLY A 122 -12.01 8.68 -2.19
C GLY A 122 -10.81 9.58 -2.54
N ALA A 123 -10.97 10.40 -3.59
CA ALA A 123 -9.89 11.21 -4.18
C ALA A 123 -9.23 12.18 -3.18
N ALA A 124 -10.04 12.78 -2.29
CA ALA A 124 -9.55 13.73 -1.31
C ALA A 124 -8.53 13.10 -0.35
N ARG A 125 -8.80 11.89 0.15
CA ARG A 125 -7.92 11.19 1.09
C ARG A 125 -6.63 10.71 0.42
N TRP A 126 -6.72 10.24 -0.83
CA TRP A 126 -5.52 9.95 -1.62
C TRP A 126 -4.66 11.20 -1.82
N ARG A 127 -5.24 12.33 -2.24
CA ARG A 127 -4.50 13.60 -2.37
C ARG A 127 -3.86 14.03 -1.06
N SER A 128 -4.58 13.97 0.06
CA SER A 128 -4.03 14.30 1.37
C SER A 128 -2.86 13.40 1.76
N ALA A 129 -2.92 12.11 1.46
CA ALA A 129 -1.81 11.18 1.71
C ALA A 129 -0.57 11.52 0.87
N PHE A 130 -0.74 11.82 -0.42
CA PHE A 130 0.37 12.25 -1.28
C PHE A 130 0.95 13.61 -0.86
N ALA A 131 0.11 14.55 -0.42
CA ALA A 131 0.59 15.82 0.12
C ALA A 131 1.43 15.62 1.40
N ALA A 132 0.97 14.75 2.31
CA ALA A 132 1.72 14.40 3.51
C ALA A 132 3.04 13.69 3.17
N ALA A 133 3.04 12.79 2.20
CA ALA A 133 4.24 12.11 1.72
C ALA A 133 5.24 13.09 1.08
N ALA A 134 4.77 14.05 0.28
CA ALA A 134 5.62 15.07 -0.33
C ALA A 134 6.32 15.96 0.71
N LEU A 135 5.61 16.35 1.77
CA LEU A 135 6.20 17.10 2.88
C LEU A 135 7.31 16.31 3.61
N ALA A 136 7.16 15.00 3.72
CA ALA A 136 8.17 14.14 4.35
C ALA A 136 9.33 13.78 3.40
N HIS A 137 9.08 13.80 2.08
CA HIS A 137 10.02 13.37 1.03
C HIS A 137 10.10 14.37 -0.14
N PRO A 138 10.55 15.62 0.10
CA PRO A 138 10.53 16.69 -0.91
C PRO A 138 11.52 16.47 -2.08
N ALA A 139 12.48 15.56 -1.93
CA ALA A 139 13.36 15.17 -3.02
C ALA A 139 12.65 14.30 -4.07
N VAL A 140 11.49 13.73 -3.74
CA VAL A 140 10.79 12.73 -4.55
C VAL A 140 9.48 13.26 -5.12
N LEU A 141 8.77 14.10 -4.38
CA LEU A 141 7.52 14.72 -4.81
C LEU A 141 7.62 16.23 -4.64
N ALA A 142 6.98 16.97 -5.54
CA ALA A 142 6.95 18.42 -5.46
C ALA A 142 6.31 18.85 -4.13
N ASP A 143 7.07 19.63 -3.35
CA ASP A 143 6.57 20.34 -2.18
C ASP A 143 6.44 21.84 -2.47
N GLY A 144 5.50 22.50 -1.79
CA GLY A 144 5.36 23.96 -1.86
C GLY A 144 3.92 24.47 -1.98
N PRO A 145 3.73 25.79 -1.81
CA PRO A 145 2.41 26.41 -1.86
C PRO A 145 1.75 26.20 -3.23
N GLY A 146 0.68 25.40 -3.28
CA GLY A 146 -0.05 25.08 -4.51
C GLY A 146 0.45 23.84 -5.28
N ALA A 147 1.53 23.19 -4.83
CA ALA A 147 1.96 21.92 -5.40
C ALA A 147 0.91 20.83 -5.12
N THR A 148 0.55 20.08 -6.17
CA THR A 148 -0.38 18.95 -6.06
C THR A 148 0.34 17.68 -6.50
N PRO A 149 0.98 16.93 -5.57
CA PRO A 149 1.80 15.77 -5.92
C PRO A 149 0.99 14.62 -6.54
N LEU A 150 -0.34 14.66 -6.44
CA LEU A 150 -1.27 13.79 -7.14
C LEU A 150 -2.30 14.61 -7.93
N VAL A 151 -2.30 14.46 -9.25
CA VAL A 151 -3.20 15.15 -10.17
C VAL A 151 -4.08 14.14 -10.90
N PHE A 152 -5.39 14.38 -10.87
CA PHE A 152 -6.38 13.66 -11.68
C PHE A 152 -6.82 14.56 -12.85
N GLY A 153 -6.84 14.00 -14.06
CA GLY A 153 -7.52 14.62 -15.20
C GLY A 153 -9.03 14.69 -14.96
N ALA A 154 -9.72 15.59 -15.68
CA ALA A 154 -11.13 15.87 -15.46
C ALA A 154 -12.03 14.61 -15.54
N GLU A 155 -11.76 13.73 -16.49
CA GLU A 155 -12.48 12.47 -16.67
C GLU A 155 -12.24 11.50 -15.51
N ALA A 156 -10.98 11.40 -15.04
CA ALA A 156 -10.62 10.55 -13.91
C ALA A 156 -11.23 11.07 -12.61
N GLU A 157 -11.31 12.39 -12.44
CA GLU A 157 -11.97 13.03 -11.30
C GLU A 157 -13.48 12.74 -11.30
N ARG A 158 -14.15 12.88 -12.44
CA ARG A 158 -15.59 12.59 -12.58
C ARG A 158 -15.89 11.12 -12.31
N GLY A 159 -15.07 10.21 -12.83
CA GLY A 159 -15.23 8.76 -12.68
C GLY A 159 -14.51 8.17 -11.47
N PHE A 160 -14.06 8.99 -10.51
CA PHE A 160 -13.13 8.52 -9.47
C PHE A 160 -13.73 7.38 -8.63
N SER A 161 -15.02 7.43 -8.31
CA SER A 161 -15.68 6.38 -7.52
C SER A 161 -15.68 5.02 -8.21
N GLU A 162 -15.71 5.00 -9.55
CA GLU A 162 -15.61 3.77 -10.34
C GLU A 162 -14.17 3.24 -10.29
N LEU A 163 -13.17 4.13 -10.42
CA LEU A 163 -11.76 3.78 -10.38
C LEU A 163 -11.27 3.33 -8.99
N ASP A 164 -11.87 3.85 -7.92
CA ASP A 164 -11.56 3.54 -6.52
C ASP A 164 -12.36 2.35 -5.97
N SER A 165 -12.97 1.56 -6.87
CA SER A 165 -13.70 0.33 -6.56
C SER A 165 -12.93 -0.91 -7.02
N ILE A 166 -13.24 -2.07 -6.43
CA ILE A 166 -12.66 -3.33 -6.91
C ILE A 166 -13.20 -3.56 -8.33
N PRO A 167 -12.33 -3.67 -9.36
CA PRO A 167 -12.79 -3.79 -10.74
C PRO A 167 -13.72 -4.99 -10.92
N GLU A 168 -14.76 -4.85 -11.77
CA GLU A 168 -15.71 -5.94 -12.02
C GLU A 168 -15.04 -7.20 -12.58
N SER A 169 -14.02 -7.03 -13.42
CA SER A 169 -13.18 -8.12 -13.93
C SER A 169 -12.43 -8.88 -12.83
N ALA A 170 -12.49 -8.38 -11.60
CA ALA A 170 -11.72 -8.80 -10.45
C ALA A 170 -12.62 -9.11 -9.22
N ILE A 171 -13.92 -9.32 -9.42
CA ILE A 171 -14.91 -9.61 -8.34
C ILE A 171 -14.53 -10.83 -7.49
N ALA A 172 -13.71 -11.74 -8.01
CA ALA A 172 -13.22 -12.91 -7.27
C ALA A 172 -12.05 -12.61 -6.31
N ILE A 173 -11.53 -11.38 -6.27
CA ILE A 173 -10.42 -11.03 -5.36
C ILE A 173 -10.91 -11.07 -3.90
N PRO A 174 -10.30 -11.91 -3.04
CA PRO A 174 -10.58 -11.91 -1.61
C PRO A 174 -10.40 -10.51 -0.99
N SER A 175 -11.36 -10.08 -0.19
CA SER A 175 -11.29 -8.75 0.44
C SER A 175 -11.70 -8.77 1.90
N VAL A 176 -10.96 -8.02 2.73
CA VAL A 176 -11.28 -7.77 4.13
C VAL A 176 -12.10 -6.49 4.23
N VAL A 177 -13.30 -6.56 4.80
CA VAL A 177 -14.15 -5.38 5.00
C VAL A 177 -13.83 -4.76 6.35
N GLN A 178 -13.52 -3.47 6.35
CA GLN A 178 -13.24 -2.72 7.57
C GLN A 178 -13.99 -1.38 7.56
N ARG A 179 -14.50 -0.96 8.73
CA ARG A 179 -14.98 0.42 8.91
C ARG A 179 -13.86 1.28 9.46
N ASP A 180 -13.67 2.45 8.85
CA ASP A 180 -12.74 3.43 9.39
C ASP A 180 -13.38 4.28 10.48
N ARG A 181 -12.59 5.19 11.07
CA ARG A 181 -13.02 6.07 12.16
C ARG A 181 -14.12 7.07 11.74
N THR A 182 -14.29 7.32 10.45
CA THR A 182 -15.35 8.17 9.90
C THR A 182 -16.64 7.40 9.66
N GLY A 183 -16.62 6.07 9.82
CA GLY A 183 -17.73 5.19 9.51
C GLY A 183 -17.78 4.75 8.04
N ALA A 184 -16.83 5.20 7.21
CA ALA A 184 -16.71 4.75 5.83
C ALA A 184 -16.29 3.28 5.78
N THR A 185 -16.85 2.53 4.84
CA THR A 185 -16.49 1.12 4.63
C THR A 185 -15.37 1.03 3.60
N LEU A 186 -14.23 0.54 4.03
CA LEU A 186 -13.09 0.22 3.18
C LEU A 186 -13.08 -1.28 2.89
N ARG A 187 -12.70 -1.63 1.67
CA ARG A 187 -12.42 -3.02 1.29
C ARG A 187 -10.94 -3.13 1.04
N TRP A 188 -10.27 -4.00 1.77
CA TRP A 188 -8.84 -4.23 1.63
C TRP A 188 -8.58 -5.49 0.83
N THR A 189 -7.72 -5.42 -0.18
CA THR A 189 -7.21 -6.60 -0.90
C THR A 189 -5.71 -6.73 -0.66
N LEU A 190 -5.15 -7.91 -0.95
CA LEU A 190 -3.71 -8.14 -0.96
C LEU A 190 -3.35 -8.86 -2.25
N ARG A 191 -2.53 -8.21 -3.09
CA ARG A 191 -2.09 -8.73 -4.38
C ARG A 191 -0.61 -8.45 -4.60
N LEU A 192 0.03 -9.17 -5.53
CA LEU A 192 1.40 -8.88 -5.94
C LEU A 192 1.41 -7.97 -7.16
N VAL A 193 2.05 -6.80 -7.06
CA VAL A 193 2.13 -5.82 -8.16
C VAL A 193 3.58 -5.71 -8.63
N PRO A 194 3.87 -5.77 -9.93
CA PRO A 194 5.20 -5.46 -10.46
C PRO A 194 5.66 -4.06 -10.06
N ALA A 195 6.84 -3.93 -9.46
CA ALA A 195 7.38 -2.68 -8.90
C ALA A 195 8.68 -2.22 -9.57
N GLY A 196 9.07 -2.81 -10.71
CA GLY A 196 10.19 -2.31 -11.52
C GLY A 196 9.97 -0.87 -12.00
N SER A 197 11.03 -0.15 -12.39
CA SER A 197 10.94 1.27 -12.75
C SER A 197 10.04 1.58 -13.96
N THR A 198 9.94 0.63 -14.91
CA THR A 198 9.09 0.74 -16.09
C THR A 198 8.07 -0.41 -16.13
N PRO A 199 6.87 -0.18 -16.68
CA PRO A 199 5.89 -1.23 -16.85
C PRO A 199 6.28 -2.14 -18.01
N SER A 200 5.85 -3.40 -17.95
CA SER A 200 5.98 -4.32 -19.08
C SER A 200 5.13 -3.84 -20.26
N VAL A 201 5.61 -4.04 -21.48
CA VAL A 201 4.86 -3.67 -22.69
C VAL A 201 4.08 -4.88 -23.20
N LEU A 202 2.76 -4.78 -23.24
CA LEU A 202 1.88 -5.77 -23.86
C LEU A 202 1.53 -5.36 -25.29
N GLY A 203 1.67 -6.30 -26.23
CA GLY A 203 1.45 -6.09 -27.67
C GLY A 203 0.00 -6.20 -28.14
N LEU A 204 -0.95 -6.41 -27.23
CA LEU A 204 -2.34 -6.70 -27.52
C LEU A 204 -3.15 -5.81 -26.58
N GLY A 205 -3.97 -4.90 -27.12
CA GLY A 205 -4.55 -3.73 -26.44
C GLY A 205 -5.30 -3.96 -25.12
N PHE A 206 -5.96 -2.92 -24.59
CA PHE A 206 -6.51 -2.90 -23.22
C PHE A 206 -7.31 -4.14 -22.78
N ALA A 207 -7.98 -4.86 -23.69
CA ALA A 207 -8.69 -6.10 -23.37
C ALA A 207 -7.82 -7.27 -22.85
N HIS A 208 -6.49 -7.22 -22.97
CA HIS A 208 -5.62 -8.40 -22.78
C HIS A 208 -4.91 -8.50 -21.42
N GLY A 209 -5.20 -7.61 -20.47
CA GLY A 209 -4.60 -7.69 -19.14
C GLY A 209 -5.65 -8.00 -18.06
N PRO A 210 -5.30 -8.73 -16.99
CA PRO A 210 -5.57 -8.15 -15.69
C PRO A 210 -4.69 -6.89 -15.57
N HIS A 211 -5.31 -5.72 -15.39
CA HIS A 211 -4.58 -4.48 -15.12
C HIS A 211 -4.51 -4.23 -13.62
N VAL A 212 -3.51 -3.45 -13.20
CA VAL A 212 -3.46 -2.90 -11.85
C VAL A 212 -4.56 -1.88 -11.67
N SER A 213 -5.29 -1.91 -10.56
CA SER A 213 -6.30 -0.90 -10.26
C SER A 213 -5.65 0.43 -9.88
N LEU A 214 -6.46 1.50 -9.88
CA LEU A 214 -5.98 2.80 -9.40
C LEU A 214 -5.53 2.72 -7.92
N PRO A 215 -6.30 2.17 -6.97
CA PRO A 215 -5.86 2.06 -5.58
C PRO A 215 -4.56 1.28 -5.41
N GLU A 216 -4.38 0.17 -6.13
CA GLU A 216 -3.15 -0.64 -6.05
C GLU A 216 -1.93 0.17 -6.50
N MET A 217 -2.07 0.92 -7.60
CA MET A 217 -1.00 1.78 -8.10
C MET A 217 -0.69 2.93 -7.12
N LEU A 218 -1.71 3.61 -6.60
CA LEU A 218 -1.52 4.71 -5.63
C LEU A 218 -0.87 4.21 -4.33
N MET A 219 -1.29 3.05 -3.86
CA MET A 219 -0.73 2.41 -2.68
C MET A 219 0.74 2.01 -2.90
N LEU A 220 1.06 1.38 -4.04
CA LEU A 220 2.44 1.04 -4.41
C LEU A 220 3.33 2.28 -4.42
N GLN A 221 2.89 3.38 -5.04
CA GLN A 221 3.65 4.62 -5.08
C GLN A 221 3.92 5.17 -3.69
N LEU A 222 2.89 5.29 -2.85
CA LEU A 222 3.05 5.78 -1.49
C LEU A 222 3.94 4.86 -0.64
N MET A 223 3.86 3.54 -0.81
CA MET A 223 4.73 2.58 -0.10
C MET A 223 6.20 2.80 -0.45
N ARG A 224 6.50 3.05 -1.74
CA ARG A 224 7.86 3.37 -2.21
C ARG A 224 8.33 4.71 -1.67
N ILE A 225 7.54 5.77 -1.86
CA ILE A 225 7.88 7.14 -1.42
C ILE A 225 8.14 7.18 0.09
N THR A 226 7.25 6.60 0.90
CA THR A 226 7.41 6.53 2.36
C THR A 226 8.51 5.56 2.82
N GLY A 227 9.02 4.73 1.91
CA GLY A 227 10.24 3.95 2.08
C GLY A 227 11.52 4.69 1.68
N GLY A 228 11.41 5.87 1.06
CA GLY A 228 12.52 6.61 0.49
C GLY A 228 12.92 6.19 -0.93
N ASP A 229 12.16 5.31 -1.56
CA ASP A 229 12.39 4.86 -2.93
C ASP A 229 11.75 5.80 -3.96
N GLU A 230 12.29 5.82 -5.18
CA GLU A 230 11.70 6.55 -6.30
C GLU A 230 10.35 5.93 -6.75
N PRO A 231 9.39 6.75 -7.18
CA PRO A 231 8.15 6.29 -7.79
C PRO A 231 8.40 5.46 -9.05
N VAL A 232 7.45 4.60 -9.40
CA VAL A 232 7.47 3.84 -10.65
C VAL A 232 6.90 4.67 -11.82
N ASP A 233 7.19 4.24 -13.05
CA ASP A 233 6.66 4.80 -14.32
C ASP A 233 7.19 6.20 -14.67
N THR A 234 8.48 6.45 -14.45
CA THR A 234 9.17 7.74 -14.66
C THR A 234 9.31 8.19 -16.13
N GLY A 235 8.97 7.33 -17.10
CA GLY A 235 9.19 7.60 -18.54
C GLY A 235 8.13 7.04 -19.48
N THR A 236 7.07 6.43 -18.96
CA THR A 236 5.96 5.88 -19.74
C THR A 236 4.73 5.73 -18.84
N PHE A 237 3.58 5.36 -19.41
CA PHE A 237 2.35 5.20 -18.65
C PHE A 237 2.01 3.74 -18.38
N THR A 238 1.26 3.49 -17.31
CA THR A 238 0.61 2.21 -17.01
C THR A 238 -0.90 2.35 -17.16
N TRP A 239 -1.56 1.48 -17.93
CA TRP A 239 -3.02 1.40 -17.95
C TRP A 239 -3.55 0.78 -16.66
N LEU A 240 -4.69 1.31 -16.21
CA LEU A 240 -5.32 0.91 -14.97
C LEU A 240 -6.61 0.12 -15.25
N ALA A 241 -6.93 -0.81 -14.34
CA ALA A 241 -8.17 -1.56 -14.40
C ALA A 241 -9.40 -0.68 -14.15
N GLY A 242 -10.53 -1.13 -14.68
CA GLY A 242 -11.78 -0.38 -14.65
C GLY A 242 -11.92 0.56 -15.84
N THR A 243 -13.12 1.07 -16.00
CA THR A 243 -13.49 1.98 -17.09
C THR A 243 -14.37 3.08 -16.55
N VAL A 244 -14.29 4.27 -17.14
CA VAL A 244 -15.15 5.40 -16.80
C VAL A 244 -15.97 5.85 -18.00
N GLU A 245 -16.94 6.71 -17.74
CA GLU A 245 -17.88 7.24 -18.74
C GLU A 245 -18.60 6.12 -19.50
N GLY A 246 -19.17 5.16 -18.75
CA GLY A 246 -19.96 4.06 -19.30
C GLY A 246 -19.14 3.07 -20.13
N GLY A 247 -17.85 2.88 -19.81
CA GLY A 247 -16.99 1.91 -20.50
C GLY A 247 -16.14 2.48 -21.62
N ARG A 248 -16.25 3.78 -21.92
CA ARG A 248 -15.57 4.39 -23.08
C ARG A 248 -14.10 4.70 -22.82
N LEU A 249 -13.78 5.13 -21.61
CA LEU A 249 -12.44 5.56 -21.24
C LEU A 249 -11.84 4.60 -20.21
N ALA A 250 -10.52 4.45 -20.23
CA ALA A 250 -9.78 3.83 -19.14
C ALA A 250 -8.71 4.78 -18.62
N ALA A 251 -8.41 4.67 -17.33
CA ALA A 251 -7.42 5.49 -16.66
C ALA A 251 -6.01 4.95 -16.94
N ARG A 252 -5.04 5.86 -16.88
CA ARG A 252 -3.62 5.56 -16.94
C ARG A 252 -2.85 6.39 -15.93
N HIS A 253 -1.82 5.78 -15.38
CA HIS A 253 -0.90 6.35 -14.42
C HIS A 253 0.42 6.71 -15.11
N VAL A 254 1.05 7.81 -14.70
CA VAL A 254 2.45 8.15 -15.00
C VAL A 254 3.03 8.96 -13.85
N TYR A 255 4.33 8.77 -13.57
CA TYR A 255 5.09 9.66 -12.72
C TYR A 255 5.90 10.62 -13.60
N ASP A 256 5.63 11.91 -13.46
CA ASP A 256 6.35 12.98 -14.15
C ASP A 256 7.50 13.45 -13.26
N ALA A 257 8.71 12.90 -13.46
CA ALA A 257 9.88 13.28 -12.65
C ALA A 257 10.32 14.73 -12.85
N GLY A 258 10.01 15.35 -13.99
CA GLY A 258 10.34 16.76 -14.24
C GLY A 258 9.52 17.69 -13.36
N GLU A 259 8.26 17.32 -13.10
CA GLU A 259 7.36 18.06 -12.21
C GLU A 259 7.23 17.44 -10.81
N GLN A 260 7.85 16.28 -10.58
CA GLN A 260 7.71 15.47 -9.36
C GLN A 260 6.23 15.22 -8.97
N VAL A 261 5.40 14.87 -9.96
CA VAL A 261 3.95 14.71 -9.81
C VAL A 261 3.48 13.36 -10.35
N ILE A 262 2.59 12.70 -9.60
CA ILE A 262 1.84 11.53 -10.07
C ILE A 262 0.59 12.01 -10.81
N ARG A 263 0.42 11.57 -12.06
CA ARG A 263 -0.71 11.95 -12.91
C ARG A 263 -1.57 10.75 -13.24
N ILE A 264 -2.87 10.91 -13.04
CA ILE A 264 -3.89 9.96 -13.46
C ILE A 264 -4.74 10.63 -14.54
N THR A 265 -4.64 10.16 -15.78
CA THR A 265 -5.40 10.70 -16.91
C THR A 265 -6.24 9.59 -17.53
N CYS A 266 -7.28 9.94 -18.31
CA CYS A 266 -8.06 8.95 -19.05
C CYS A 266 -7.78 9.04 -20.55
N ARG A 267 -7.95 7.90 -21.24
CA ARG A 267 -7.91 7.84 -22.69
C ARG A 267 -8.91 6.81 -23.20
N GLU A 268 -9.37 7.00 -24.42
CA GLU A 268 -10.31 6.10 -25.08
C GLU A 268 -9.72 4.71 -25.25
N ILE A 269 -10.51 3.69 -24.90
CA ILE A 269 -10.14 2.29 -25.08
C ILE A 269 -10.01 2.02 -26.57
N GLY A 270 -8.88 1.45 -26.99
CA GLY A 270 -8.55 1.26 -28.41
C GLY A 270 -7.60 2.32 -28.98
N ASN A 271 -7.44 3.47 -28.31
CA ASN A 271 -6.47 4.50 -28.70
C ASN A 271 -5.17 4.42 -27.86
N GLN A 272 -4.66 3.20 -27.67
CA GLN A 272 -3.44 2.97 -26.87
C GLN A 272 -2.13 3.20 -27.64
N GLY A 273 -2.18 3.37 -28.96
CA GLY A 273 -0.97 3.38 -29.79
C GLY A 273 -0.34 1.98 -29.90
N PRO A 274 0.94 1.88 -30.30
CA PRO A 274 1.60 0.59 -30.55
C PRO A 274 2.01 -0.16 -29.28
N HIS A 275 1.98 0.49 -28.11
CA HIS A 275 2.49 -0.07 -26.87
C HIS A 275 1.51 0.17 -25.72
N LEU A 276 1.25 -0.88 -24.95
CA LEU A 276 0.46 -0.82 -23.74
C LEU A 276 1.38 -1.09 -22.54
N GLY A 277 1.68 -0.06 -21.76
CA GLY A 277 2.34 -0.26 -20.47
C GLY A 277 1.37 -0.89 -19.48
N ALA A 278 1.75 -2.05 -18.94
CA ALA A 278 0.97 -2.81 -17.99
C ALA A 278 1.82 -3.25 -16.79
N ARG A 279 1.17 -3.31 -15.63
CA ARG A 279 1.68 -3.98 -14.43
C ARG A 279 0.66 -5.04 -14.04
N PRO A 280 0.60 -6.17 -14.75
CA PRO A 280 -0.42 -7.18 -14.51
C PRO A 280 -0.23 -7.74 -13.10
N PRO A 281 -1.15 -7.48 -12.15
CA PRO A 281 -0.93 -7.92 -10.79
C PRO A 281 -1.30 -9.39 -10.68
N LEU A 282 -0.58 -10.12 -9.85
CA LEU A 282 -0.75 -11.56 -9.68
C LEU A 282 -1.43 -11.88 -8.35
N ALA A 283 -2.43 -12.76 -8.49
CA ALA A 283 -3.34 -13.23 -7.45
C ALA A 283 -4.14 -12.11 -6.78
#